data_AF-A0A7J9GKQ4-F1
#
_entry.id   AF-A0A7J9GKQ4-F1
#
_cell.length_a   1.000
_cell.length_b   1.000
_cell.length_c   1.000
_cell.angle_alpha   90.00
_cell.angle_beta   90.00
_cell.angle_gamma   90.00
#
_symmetry.space_group_name_H-M   'P 1'
#
loop_
_entity.id
_entity.type
_entity.pdbx_description
1 polymer ?
#
loop_
_entity_poly.entity_id
_entity_poly.type
_entity_poly.pdbx_seq_one_letter_code
_entity_poly.pdbx_strand_id
1 'polypeptide(L)'
;MLGSLSLLAATPFAFRSFSPSSNNNRSLSSGTNHQIAKQLATESGRGSQKLLRRHVFPVYRRVSYGSPISAVMIDDSSTITTSEENTQNIGILDIDSALRPFKDHFQYRIKKFVDQKNLFENYEGGLEEFAKGYLRFGFNREEDGIVYREWAPAAQEAQVVGDFNGWDGSNHKMERNEFGVWSIKIPDSEGNPAIPHNSRVKFRFKHGDGVWVDRIPAWIKYAIVDATRFGAPYDGVHWDPPPSE
;
A
#
# COMPACT_ATOMS: atom_id res chain seq x y z
N MET A 1 4.10 -37.60 -49.15
CA MET A 1 5.13 -37.31 -48.14
C MET A 1 4.42 -36.50 -47.05
N LEU A 2 4.04 -37.08 -45.91
CA LEU A 2 4.88 -37.31 -44.70
C LEU A 2 5.61 -36.01 -44.30
N GLY A 3 5.39 -35.39 -43.14
CA GLY A 3 4.65 -35.82 -41.97
C GLY A 3 4.51 -34.73 -40.89
N SER A 4 3.80 -35.14 -39.84
CA SER A 4 3.45 -34.50 -38.57
C SER A 4 4.65 -34.23 -37.65
N LEU A 5 4.51 -33.24 -36.74
CA LEU A 5 5.01 -33.19 -35.35
C LEU A 5 4.40 -31.94 -34.67
N SER A 6 3.23 -32.02 -34.04
CA SER A 6 2.93 -32.41 -32.64
C SER A 6 3.24 -31.36 -31.57
N LEU A 7 2.15 -31.00 -30.87
CA LEU A 7 2.03 -30.20 -29.64
C LEU A 7 2.98 -30.64 -28.52
N LEU A 8 3.42 -29.68 -27.70
CA LEU A 8 3.62 -29.91 -26.27
C LEU A 8 2.88 -28.85 -25.44
N ALA A 9 1.90 -29.33 -24.70
CA ALA A 9 1.23 -28.63 -23.61
C ALA A 9 2.13 -28.64 -22.37
N ALA A 10 2.27 -27.49 -21.71
CA ALA A 10 2.91 -27.38 -20.42
C ALA A 10 1.89 -27.73 -19.31
N THR A 11 2.21 -28.77 -18.54
CA THR A 11 1.47 -29.25 -17.38
C THR A 11 1.55 -28.26 -16.21
N PRO A 12 0.45 -27.99 -15.48
CA PRO A 12 0.50 -27.21 -14.25
C PRO A 12 0.95 -28.06 -13.06
N PHE A 13 1.66 -27.41 -12.14
CA PHE A 13 2.09 -27.95 -10.85
C PHE A 13 0.91 -28.47 -10.03
N ALA A 14 0.98 -29.73 -9.62
CA ALA A 14 0.00 -30.38 -8.76
C ALA A 14 0.15 -29.86 -7.31
N PHE A 15 -0.85 -29.13 -6.82
CA PHE A 15 -1.05 -28.94 -5.39
C PHE A 15 -1.73 -30.18 -4.80
N ARG A 16 -1.05 -30.84 -3.88
CA ARG A 16 -1.54 -31.98 -3.12
C ARG A 16 -2.67 -31.50 -2.19
N SER A 17 -3.89 -31.92 -2.46
CA SER A 17 -5.05 -31.70 -1.60
C SER A 17 -4.93 -32.51 -0.31
N PHE A 18 -5.06 -31.85 0.84
CA PHE A 18 -5.36 -32.50 2.11
C PHE A 18 -6.88 -32.43 2.32
N SER A 19 -7.53 -33.59 2.30
CA SER A 19 -8.92 -33.74 2.76
C SER A 19 -8.97 -33.81 4.29
N PRO A 20 -9.90 -33.13 4.97
CA PRO A 20 -10.28 -33.49 6.32
C PRO A 20 -11.44 -34.50 6.27
N SER A 21 -11.25 -35.60 7.01
CA SER A 21 -12.23 -36.65 7.24
C SER A 21 -13.41 -36.16 8.08
N SER A 22 -14.61 -36.59 7.69
CA SER A 22 -15.82 -36.65 8.53
C SER A 22 -15.57 -37.53 9.77
N ASN A 23 -16.04 -37.12 10.96
CA ASN A 23 -17.20 -37.75 11.63
C ASN A 23 -17.51 -37.20 13.04
N ASN A 24 -18.81 -37.21 13.32
CA ASN A 24 -19.52 -37.44 14.59
C ASN A 24 -19.79 -36.29 15.58
N ASN A 25 -21.04 -35.80 15.48
CA ASN A 25 -22.06 -35.77 16.54
C ASN A 25 -21.61 -36.10 17.97
N ARG A 26 -21.79 -35.15 18.89
CA ARG A 26 -22.39 -35.38 20.20
C ARG A 26 -23.09 -34.12 20.71
N SER A 27 -24.40 -34.24 20.91
CA SER A 27 -25.22 -33.39 21.74
C SER A 27 -24.89 -33.61 23.22
N LEU A 28 -24.92 -32.54 24.03
CA LEU A 28 -25.75 -32.41 25.25
C LEU A 28 -25.32 -31.22 26.14
N SER A 29 -26.35 -30.45 26.48
CA SER A 29 -26.64 -29.78 27.76
C SER A 29 -25.68 -28.74 28.37
N SER A 30 -26.21 -27.52 28.44
CA SER A 30 -26.56 -26.79 29.68
C SER A 30 -25.54 -26.82 30.83
N GLY A 31 -25.01 -25.65 31.16
CA GLY A 31 -24.17 -25.46 32.34
C GLY A 31 -23.74 -24.00 32.50
N THR A 32 -24.67 -23.16 32.94
CA THR A 32 -24.42 -21.81 33.44
C THR A 32 -23.35 -21.85 34.53
N ASN A 33 -22.27 -21.06 34.39
CA ASN A 33 -21.41 -20.71 35.52
C ASN A 33 -20.98 -19.25 35.40
N HIS A 34 -21.73 -18.40 36.11
CA HIS A 34 -21.25 -17.12 36.58
C HIS A 34 -20.11 -17.33 37.58
N GLN A 35 -18.94 -16.76 37.31
CA GLN A 35 -18.01 -16.39 38.38
C GLN A 35 -17.76 -14.88 38.35
N ILE A 36 -18.33 -14.26 39.36
CA ILE A 36 -18.16 -12.88 39.78
C ILE A 36 -16.82 -12.82 40.53
N ALA A 37 -15.85 -12.06 40.01
CA ALA A 37 -14.70 -11.63 40.79
C ALA A 37 -14.96 -10.19 41.28
N LYS A 38 -15.15 -10.04 42.60
CA LYS A 38 -15.24 -8.75 43.29
C LYS A 38 -13.84 -8.17 43.53
N GLN A 39 -13.71 -6.90 43.16
CA GLN A 39 -12.91 -5.79 43.74
C GLN A 39 -11.83 -6.09 44.78
N LEU A 40 -10.65 -5.49 44.56
CA LEU A 40 -9.98 -4.68 45.58
C LEU A 40 -9.47 -3.38 44.95
N ALA A 41 -10.09 -2.27 45.37
CA ALA A 41 -9.61 -0.92 45.15
C ALA A 41 -8.53 -0.62 46.20
N THR A 42 -7.49 0.13 45.82
CA THR A 42 -6.63 0.82 46.78
C THR A 42 -6.42 2.23 46.27
N GLU A 43 -7.12 3.17 46.89
CA GLU A 43 -6.84 4.59 46.81
C GLU A 43 -5.55 4.88 47.58
N SER A 44 -4.67 5.68 46.97
CA SER A 44 -3.69 6.48 47.71
C SER A 44 -3.49 7.79 46.96
N GLY A 45 -4.29 8.78 47.34
CA GLY A 45 -4.03 10.17 46.99
C GLY A 45 -2.80 10.68 47.74
N ARG A 46 -1.88 11.29 47.00
CA ARG A 46 -1.04 12.38 47.50
C ARG A 46 -0.67 13.28 46.34
N GLY A 47 -1.31 14.45 46.30
CA GLY A 47 -0.90 15.53 45.43
C GLY A 47 0.49 16.04 45.80
N SER A 48 1.25 16.44 44.79
CA SER A 48 2.26 17.47 44.94
C SER A 48 2.36 18.23 43.62
N GLN A 49 1.76 19.42 43.60
CA GLN A 49 2.02 20.44 42.61
C GLN A 49 3.46 20.92 42.76
N LYS A 50 4.20 20.98 41.64
CA LYS A 50 5.20 22.00 41.26
C LYS A 50 6.25 21.41 40.32
N LEU A 51 6.21 21.84 39.05
CA LEU A 51 7.31 22.42 38.28
C LEU A 51 7.05 22.21 36.78
N LEU A 52 6.33 23.17 36.20
CA LEU A 52 6.37 23.43 34.76
C LEU A 52 7.78 23.93 34.40
N ARG A 53 8.68 23.02 34.04
CA ARG A 53 9.85 23.37 33.24
C ARG A 53 9.47 23.22 31.77
N ARG A 54 9.26 24.36 31.11
CA ARG A 54 9.27 24.43 29.64
C ARG A 54 10.64 23.94 29.18
N HIS A 55 10.70 22.73 28.63
CA HIS A 55 11.83 22.33 27.82
C HIS A 55 11.73 23.06 26.49
N VAL A 56 12.57 24.09 26.35
CA VAL A 56 12.88 24.69 25.06
C VAL A 56 13.70 23.66 24.30
N PHE A 57 13.11 23.06 23.26
CA PHE A 57 13.85 22.22 22.32
C PHE A 57 14.89 23.09 21.63
N PRO A 58 16.18 22.68 21.57
CA PRO A 58 17.15 23.41 20.78
C PRO A 58 16.74 23.30 19.31
N VAL A 59 16.60 24.46 18.67
CA VAL A 59 16.50 24.59 17.22
C VAL A 59 17.73 23.92 16.64
N TYR A 60 17.55 22.81 15.93
CA TYR A 60 18.63 22.20 15.15
C TYR A 60 19.09 23.23 14.12
N ARG A 61 20.29 23.78 14.33
CA ARG A 61 20.99 24.58 13.34
C ARG A 61 21.23 23.68 12.12
N ARG A 62 20.61 24.03 10.99
CA ARG A 62 20.85 23.40 9.69
C ARG A 62 22.35 23.49 9.40
N VAL A 63 23.06 22.38 9.46
CA VAL A 63 24.46 22.31 9.01
C VAL A 63 24.40 22.38 7.48
N SER A 64 24.83 23.51 6.94
CA SER A 64 25.08 23.69 5.51
C SER A 64 26.30 22.85 5.15
N TYR A 65 26.08 21.67 4.59
CA TYR A 65 27.11 20.98 3.83
C TYR A 65 27.10 21.58 2.43
N GLY A 66 27.92 22.62 2.24
CA GLY A 66 28.35 23.03 0.92
C GLY A 66 29.29 21.97 0.36
N SER A 67 28.77 21.05 -0.42
CA SER A 67 29.54 20.27 -1.39
C SER A 67 28.69 20.17 -2.64
N PRO A 68 29.23 20.58 -3.81
CA PRO A 68 28.45 20.56 -5.04
C PRO A 68 28.19 19.11 -5.39
N ILE A 69 26.93 18.69 -5.35
CA ILE A 69 26.49 17.51 -6.08
C ILE A 69 26.66 17.90 -7.55
N SER A 70 27.80 17.53 -8.13
CA SER A 70 28.03 17.66 -9.57
C SER A 70 27.04 16.71 -10.24
N ALA A 71 25.97 17.28 -10.79
CA ALA A 71 25.11 16.60 -11.73
C ALA A 71 25.92 16.37 -13.01
N VAL A 72 26.69 15.29 -13.03
CA VAL A 72 27.35 14.82 -14.26
C VAL A 72 26.27 14.12 -15.07
N MET A 73 25.92 14.73 -16.19
CA MET A 73 25.17 14.08 -17.27
C MET A 73 26.07 12.97 -17.81
N ILE A 74 25.68 11.71 -17.66
CA ILE A 74 26.48 10.57 -18.12
C ILE A 74 25.78 9.90 -19.30
N ASP A 75 26.53 9.82 -20.38
CA ASP A 75 26.28 9.12 -21.64
C ASP A 75 26.10 7.59 -21.41
N ASP A 76 25.09 7.02 -22.08
CA ASP A 76 24.40 5.75 -21.79
C ASP A 76 25.27 4.47 -21.87
N SER A 77 26.56 4.57 -22.18
CA SER A 77 27.46 3.42 -22.31
C SER A 77 28.32 3.11 -21.07
N SER A 78 28.35 3.99 -20.06
CA SER A 78 29.29 3.89 -18.92
C SER A 78 28.67 3.42 -17.59
N THR A 79 27.34 3.28 -17.53
CA THR A 79 26.61 2.94 -16.29
C THR A 79 26.88 1.52 -15.79
N ILE A 80 27.23 0.59 -16.68
CA ILE A 80 27.50 -0.82 -16.32
C ILE A 80 28.86 -0.96 -15.62
N THR A 81 29.90 -0.28 -16.09
CA THR A 81 31.27 -0.44 -15.56
C THR A 81 31.47 0.20 -14.19
N THR A 82 30.72 1.26 -13.85
CA THR A 82 30.82 1.91 -12.52
C THR A 82 30.09 1.15 -11.40
N SER A 83 29.20 0.22 -11.75
CA SER A 83 28.38 -0.51 -10.79
C SER A 83 29.15 -1.64 -10.09
N GLU A 84 30.03 -2.33 -10.83
CA GLU A 84 30.80 -3.46 -10.31
C GLU A 84 31.93 -3.02 -9.37
N GLU A 85 32.63 -1.92 -9.71
CA GLU A 85 33.70 -1.35 -8.86
C GLU A 85 33.17 -0.81 -7.52
N ASN A 86 31.99 -0.19 -7.51
CA ASN A 86 31.37 0.32 -6.28
C ASN A 86 30.90 -0.78 -5.32
N THR A 87 30.62 -2.00 -5.81
CA THR A 87 30.32 -3.15 -4.93
C THR A 87 31.54 -3.66 -4.18
N GLN A 88 32.75 -3.37 -4.63
CA GLN A 88 33.98 -3.84 -3.98
C GLN A 88 34.53 -2.86 -2.94
N ASN A 89 34.30 -1.55 -3.13
CA ASN A 89 34.79 -0.50 -2.23
C ASN A 89 33.66 0.07 -1.35
N ILE A 90 33.44 -0.58 -0.20
CA ILE A 90 32.37 -0.23 0.75
C ILE A 90 32.94 0.72 1.81
N GLY A 91 32.81 2.03 1.59
CA GLY A 91 33.48 3.05 2.41
C GLY A 91 33.17 3.02 3.93
N ILE A 92 32.01 2.48 4.34
CA ILE A 92 31.71 2.35 5.79
C ILE A 92 32.64 1.36 6.50
N LEU A 93 33.28 0.42 5.79
CA LEU A 93 34.24 -0.54 6.36
C LEU A 93 35.57 0.09 6.75
N ASP A 94 35.88 1.27 6.21
CA ASP A 94 37.07 2.06 6.56
C ASP A 94 36.80 2.98 7.75
N ILE A 95 35.55 3.42 7.91
CA ILE A 95 35.09 4.20 9.06
C ILE A 95 34.98 3.31 10.30
N ASP A 96 34.37 2.13 10.15
CA ASP A 96 34.18 1.17 11.23
C ASP A 96 34.72 -0.21 10.84
N SER A 97 35.95 -0.47 11.30
CA SER A 97 36.64 -1.74 11.06
C SER A 97 35.92 -2.95 11.68
N ALA A 98 35.06 -2.77 12.70
CA ALA A 98 34.31 -3.86 13.31
C ALA A 98 33.26 -4.45 12.36
N LEU A 99 32.93 -3.75 11.27
CA LEU A 99 32.00 -4.22 10.23
C LEU A 99 32.64 -5.14 9.20
N ARG A 100 33.98 -5.21 9.13
CA ARG A 100 34.71 -6.02 8.13
C ARG A 100 34.34 -7.51 8.11
N PRO A 101 34.08 -8.18 9.26
CA PRO A 101 33.64 -9.57 9.25
C PRO A 101 32.31 -9.80 8.51
N PHE A 102 31.52 -8.75 8.27
CA PHE A 102 30.23 -8.81 7.56
C PHE A 102 30.30 -8.27 6.14
N LYS A 103 31.50 -8.11 5.55
CA LYS A 103 31.71 -7.54 4.21
C LYS A 103 30.80 -8.18 3.16
N ASP A 104 30.74 -9.50 3.12
CA ASP A 104 29.96 -10.24 2.12
C ASP A 104 28.45 -9.92 2.22
N HIS A 105 27.94 -9.72 3.43
CA HIS A 105 26.55 -9.31 3.65
C HIS A 105 26.29 -7.89 3.13
N PHE A 106 27.23 -6.95 3.30
CA PHE A 106 27.12 -5.63 2.71
C PHE A 106 27.21 -5.66 1.18
N GLN A 107 28.10 -6.48 0.61
CA GLN A 107 28.20 -6.67 -0.83
C GLN A 107 26.88 -7.18 -1.42
N TYR A 108 26.28 -8.20 -0.80
CA TYR A 108 24.96 -8.70 -1.20
C TYR A 108 23.88 -7.62 -1.12
N ARG A 109 23.83 -6.86 -0.01
CA ARG A 109 22.86 -5.77 0.17
C ARG A 109 23.00 -4.69 -0.89
N ILE A 110 24.22 -4.22 -1.16
CA ILE A 110 24.50 -3.18 -2.15
C ILE A 110 24.14 -3.69 -3.54
N LYS A 111 24.50 -4.93 -3.87
CA LYS A 111 24.11 -5.54 -5.14
C LYS A 111 22.58 -5.55 -5.29
N LYS A 112 21.82 -6.00 -4.29
CA LYS A 112 20.35 -6.00 -4.34
C LYS A 112 19.76 -4.61 -4.49
N PHE A 113 20.34 -3.61 -3.81
CA PHE A 113 19.95 -2.22 -3.96
C PHE A 113 20.18 -1.71 -5.39
N VAL A 114 21.38 -1.92 -5.93
CA VAL A 114 21.73 -1.49 -7.30
C VAL A 114 20.87 -2.20 -8.34
N ASP A 115 20.74 -3.53 -8.23
CA ASP A 115 19.87 -4.33 -9.11
C ASP A 115 18.44 -3.77 -9.12
N GLN A 116 17.86 -3.51 -7.93
CA GLN A 116 16.50 -2.99 -7.82
C GLN A 116 16.38 -1.54 -8.33
N LYS A 117 17.37 -0.69 -8.04
CA LYS A 117 17.40 0.68 -8.55
C LYS A 117 17.39 0.68 -10.08
N ASN A 118 18.22 -0.16 -10.70
CA ASN A 118 18.29 -0.28 -12.15
C ASN A 118 16.96 -0.76 -12.75
N LEU A 119 16.21 -1.61 -12.06
CA LEU A 119 14.85 -1.96 -12.50
C LEU A 119 13.92 -0.75 -12.51
N PHE A 120 14.00 0.16 -11.52
CA PHE A 120 13.21 1.40 -11.54
C PHE A 120 13.64 2.34 -12.67
N GLU A 121 14.95 2.51 -12.90
CA GLU A 121 15.46 3.31 -14.01
C GLU A 121 14.95 2.78 -15.36
N ASN A 122 15.03 1.47 -15.57
CA ASN A 122 14.72 0.84 -16.86
C ASN A 122 13.21 0.76 -17.16
N TYR A 123 12.36 0.62 -16.14
CA TYR A 123 10.94 0.30 -16.34
C TYR A 123 9.96 1.35 -15.82
N GLU A 124 10.38 2.25 -14.93
CA GLU A 124 9.50 3.21 -14.27
C GLU A 124 9.94 4.67 -14.46
N GLY A 125 10.99 4.92 -15.25
CA GLY A 125 11.55 6.26 -15.46
C GLY A 125 12.40 6.77 -14.29
N GLY A 126 12.89 5.86 -13.45
CA GLY A 126 13.71 6.17 -12.29
C GLY A 126 12.92 6.31 -10.99
N LEU A 127 13.65 6.46 -9.88
CA LEU A 127 13.06 6.45 -8.55
C LEU A 127 12.12 7.64 -8.29
N GLU A 128 12.42 8.81 -8.88
CA GLU A 128 11.59 10.00 -8.71
C GLU A 128 10.22 9.82 -9.36
N GLU A 129 10.17 9.33 -10.60
CA GLU A 129 8.92 9.08 -11.31
C GLU A 129 8.13 7.95 -10.67
N PHE A 130 8.79 6.87 -10.25
CA PHE A 130 8.14 5.78 -9.51
C PHE A 130 7.47 6.27 -8.20
N ALA A 131 8.12 7.19 -7.48
CA ALA A 131 7.59 7.74 -6.24
C ALA A 131 6.34 8.63 -6.42
N LYS A 132 6.05 9.09 -7.65
CA LYS A 132 4.85 9.85 -8.00
C LYS A 132 3.62 8.96 -8.22
N GLY A 133 3.66 7.69 -7.79
CA GLY A 133 2.56 6.73 -7.93
C GLY A 133 1.20 7.21 -7.41
N TYR A 134 1.15 8.11 -6.41
CA TYR A 134 -0.10 8.71 -5.91
C TYR A 134 -0.82 9.61 -6.92
N LEU A 135 -0.13 10.08 -7.97
CA LEU A 135 -0.75 10.79 -9.10
C LEU A 135 -1.41 9.82 -10.10
N ARG A 136 -1.09 8.52 -10.01
CA ARG A 136 -1.62 7.46 -10.88
C ARG A 136 -2.67 6.60 -10.16
N PHE A 137 -2.40 6.22 -8.92
CA PHE A 137 -3.25 5.39 -8.06
C PHE A 137 -4.14 6.22 -7.13
N GLY A 138 -5.24 5.63 -6.68
CA GLY A 138 -6.29 6.37 -5.98
C GLY A 138 -7.12 7.22 -6.94
N PHE A 139 -7.90 8.15 -6.39
CA PHE A 139 -8.74 9.06 -7.16
C PHE A 139 -7.94 10.29 -7.59
N ASN A 140 -7.80 10.47 -8.90
CA ASN A 140 -7.11 11.61 -9.50
C ASN A 140 -8.02 12.31 -10.51
N ARG A 141 -7.99 13.64 -10.50
CA ARG A 141 -8.73 14.49 -11.45
C ARG A 141 -8.01 14.47 -12.81
N GLU A 142 -8.77 14.25 -13.87
CA GLU A 142 -8.37 14.43 -15.27
C GLU A 142 -9.34 15.44 -15.93
N GLU A 143 -9.13 15.82 -17.20
CA GLU A 143 -9.81 16.97 -17.85
C GLU A 143 -11.36 16.91 -17.83
N ASP A 144 -11.94 15.72 -17.87
CA ASP A 144 -13.37 15.44 -18.06
C ASP A 144 -13.92 14.46 -17.02
N GLY A 145 -13.21 14.24 -15.91
CA GLY A 145 -13.67 13.32 -14.87
C GLY A 145 -12.60 12.90 -13.87
N ILE A 146 -12.88 11.80 -13.18
CA ILE A 146 -11.99 11.22 -12.20
C ILE A 146 -11.54 9.85 -12.70
N VAL A 147 -10.23 9.62 -12.68
CA VAL A 147 -9.69 8.27 -12.84
C VAL A 147 -9.34 7.70 -11.49
N TYR A 148 -9.88 6.51 -11.22
CA TYR A 148 -9.57 5.73 -10.05
C TYR A 148 -8.77 4.49 -10.46
N ARG A 149 -7.63 4.24 -9.79
CA ARG A 149 -6.84 3.02 -9.96
C ARG A 149 -6.51 2.37 -8.61
N GLU A 150 -6.60 1.04 -8.56
CA GLU A 150 -6.34 0.24 -7.35
C GLU A 150 -5.58 -1.04 -7.72
N TRP A 151 -4.56 -1.41 -6.95
CA TRP A 151 -3.85 -2.67 -7.17
C TRP A 151 -4.47 -3.77 -6.32
N ALA A 152 -5.19 -4.68 -6.96
CA ALA A 152 -5.90 -5.78 -6.30
C ALA A 152 -5.85 -7.04 -7.17
N PRO A 153 -4.68 -7.69 -7.29
CA PRO A 153 -4.48 -8.80 -8.23
C PRO A 153 -5.30 -10.04 -7.87
N ALA A 154 -5.70 -10.20 -6.60
CA ALA A 154 -6.51 -11.30 -6.14
C ALA A 154 -8.01 -11.13 -6.42
N ALA A 155 -8.47 -9.91 -6.77
CA ALA A 155 -9.88 -9.68 -7.09
C ALA A 155 -10.26 -10.33 -8.43
N GLN A 156 -11.48 -10.84 -8.52
CA GLN A 156 -12.06 -11.40 -9.74
C GLN A 156 -12.95 -10.38 -10.48
N GLU A 157 -13.64 -9.53 -9.73
CA GLU A 157 -14.43 -8.40 -10.21
C GLU A 157 -14.20 -7.23 -9.26
N ALA A 158 -14.26 -5.99 -9.78
CA ALA A 158 -14.18 -4.80 -8.95
C ALA A 158 -15.12 -3.68 -9.43
N GLN A 159 -15.52 -2.85 -8.47
CA GLN A 159 -16.42 -1.71 -8.62
C GLN A 159 -15.99 -0.57 -7.70
N VAL A 160 -16.39 0.65 -8.05
CA VAL A 160 -16.35 1.79 -7.13
C VAL A 160 -17.76 2.05 -6.60
N VAL A 161 -17.88 2.19 -5.28
CA VAL A 161 -19.15 2.51 -4.62
C VAL A 161 -18.97 3.70 -3.70
N GLY A 162 -20.03 4.48 -3.51
CA GLY A 162 -20.00 5.61 -2.60
C GLY A 162 -21.31 6.38 -2.60
N ASP A 163 -21.32 7.51 -1.89
CA ASP A 163 -22.51 8.36 -1.81
C ASP A 163 -22.97 8.83 -3.21
N PHE A 164 -22.02 9.08 -4.13
CA PHE A 164 -22.28 9.55 -5.49
C PHE A 164 -23.10 8.58 -6.37
N ASN A 165 -23.11 7.29 -6.05
CA ASN A 165 -23.85 6.26 -6.80
C ASN A 165 -24.84 5.48 -5.93
N GLY A 166 -25.23 6.04 -4.78
CA GLY A 166 -26.17 5.40 -3.86
C GLY A 166 -25.67 4.06 -3.33
N TRP A 167 -24.35 3.86 -3.26
CA TRP A 167 -23.70 2.61 -2.87
C TRP A 167 -23.98 1.41 -3.80
N ASP A 168 -24.43 1.67 -5.03
CA ASP A 168 -24.58 0.68 -6.10
C ASP A 168 -23.46 0.82 -7.16
N GLY A 169 -22.61 -0.21 -7.21
CA GLY A 169 -21.49 -0.29 -8.14
C GLY A 169 -21.83 -0.94 -9.48
N SER A 170 -23.09 -1.31 -9.73
CA SER A 170 -23.52 -2.00 -10.95
C SER A 170 -23.10 -1.28 -12.25
N ASN A 171 -23.15 0.06 -12.23
CA ASN A 171 -22.76 0.95 -13.34
C ASN A 171 -21.31 1.50 -13.22
N HIS A 172 -20.55 1.07 -12.22
CA HIS A 172 -19.18 1.57 -11.93
C HIS A 172 -18.19 0.40 -11.83
N LYS A 173 -18.29 -0.57 -12.74
CA LYS A 173 -17.36 -1.69 -12.84
C LYS A 173 -16.00 -1.22 -13.34
N MET A 174 -14.95 -1.78 -12.77
CA MET A 174 -13.57 -1.49 -13.13
C MET A 174 -13.01 -2.53 -14.10
N GLU A 175 -12.00 -2.14 -14.86
CA GLU A 175 -11.27 -3.01 -15.79
C GLU A 175 -9.92 -3.39 -15.19
N ARG A 176 -9.54 -4.68 -15.32
CA ARG A 176 -8.29 -5.22 -14.79
C ARG A 176 -7.25 -5.36 -15.90
N ASN A 177 -6.04 -4.84 -15.68
CA ASN A 177 -4.90 -5.06 -16.57
C ASN A 177 -4.11 -6.35 -16.21
N GLU A 178 -3.07 -6.66 -16.99
CA GLU A 178 -2.25 -7.87 -16.81
C GLU A 178 -1.51 -7.94 -15.45
N PHE A 179 -1.21 -6.79 -14.84
CA PHE A 179 -0.54 -6.70 -13.53
C PHE A 179 -1.51 -6.73 -12.34
N GLY A 180 -2.82 -6.84 -12.60
CA GLY A 180 -3.85 -6.83 -11.57
C GLY A 180 -4.17 -5.44 -11.01
N VAL A 181 -3.81 -4.39 -11.75
CA VAL A 181 -4.31 -3.03 -11.49
C VAL A 181 -5.70 -2.91 -12.09
N TRP A 182 -6.66 -2.47 -11.27
CA TRP A 182 -8.01 -2.14 -11.68
C TRP A 182 -8.12 -0.65 -11.94
N SER A 183 -8.83 -0.26 -13.00
CA SER A 183 -9.09 1.14 -13.32
C SER A 183 -10.51 1.41 -13.76
N ILE A 184 -11.00 2.62 -13.49
CA ILE A 184 -12.23 3.17 -14.07
C ILE A 184 -12.04 4.68 -14.26
N LYS A 185 -12.58 5.20 -15.36
CA LYS A 185 -12.80 6.63 -15.57
C LYS A 185 -14.28 6.93 -15.33
N ILE A 186 -14.56 7.86 -14.42
CA ILE A 186 -15.91 8.29 -14.09
C ILE A 186 -16.06 9.72 -14.61
N PRO A 187 -16.82 9.94 -15.69
CA PRO A 187 -16.93 11.24 -16.32
C PRO A 187 -17.73 12.20 -15.44
N ASP A 188 -17.33 13.48 -15.47
CA ASP A 188 -18.10 14.55 -14.84
C ASP A 188 -19.48 14.68 -15.52
N SER A 189 -20.48 15.12 -14.75
CA SER A 189 -21.86 15.24 -15.22
C SER A 189 -22.30 16.69 -15.21
N GLU A 190 -22.64 17.23 -16.39
CA GLU A 190 -23.14 18.60 -16.56
C GLU A 190 -22.23 19.68 -15.93
N GLY A 191 -20.90 19.48 -16.01
CA GLY A 191 -19.90 20.37 -15.43
C GLY A 191 -19.68 20.22 -13.93
N ASN A 192 -20.35 19.26 -13.28
CA ASN A 192 -20.13 18.93 -11.87
C ASN A 192 -19.19 17.72 -11.73
N PRO A 193 -18.30 17.73 -10.72
CA PRO A 193 -17.51 16.58 -10.35
C PRO A 193 -18.34 15.30 -10.18
N ALA A 194 -17.91 14.22 -10.84
CA ALA A 194 -18.58 12.92 -10.76
C ALA A 194 -18.69 12.37 -9.33
N ILE A 195 -17.65 12.63 -8.53
CA ILE A 195 -17.61 12.33 -7.10
C ILE A 195 -17.47 13.67 -6.37
N PRO A 196 -18.48 14.10 -5.61
CA PRO A 196 -18.40 15.33 -4.84
C PRO A 196 -17.27 15.31 -3.81
N HIS A 197 -16.64 16.47 -3.58
CA HIS A 197 -15.73 16.67 -2.46
C HIS A 197 -16.40 16.28 -1.13
N ASN A 198 -15.63 15.68 -0.22
CA ASN A 198 -16.06 15.25 1.12
C ASN A 198 -17.16 14.17 1.12
N SER A 199 -17.38 13.48 0.00
CA SER A 199 -18.29 12.33 -0.10
C SER A 199 -17.58 11.01 0.19
N ARG A 200 -18.31 10.01 0.69
CA ARG A 200 -17.73 8.71 1.05
C ARG A 200 -17.61 7.79 -0.16
N VAL A 201 -16.54 6.98 -0.17
CA VAL A 201 -16.20 6.04 -1.24
C VAL A 201 -15.58 4.76 -0.68
N LYS A 202 -15.79 3.64 -1.38
CA LYS A 202 -15.13 2.34 -1.15
C LYS A 202 -14.77 1.66 -2.47
N PHE A 203 -13.71 0.87 -2.40
CA PHE A 203 -13.38 -0.16 -3.37
C PHE A 203 -14.19 -1.41 -3.04
N ARG A 204 -15.06 -1.84 -3.95
CA ARG A 204 -15.89 -3.05 -3.82
C ARG A 204 -15.34 -4.11 -4.76
N PHE A 205 -15.01 -5.29 -4.27
CA PHE A 205 -14.49 -6.37 -5.10
C PHE A 205 -15.01 -7.74 -4.69
N LYS A 206 -15.00 -8.69 -5.62
CA LYS A 206 -15.22 -10.11 -5.34
C LYS A 206 -13.91 -10.85 -5.28
N HIS A 207 -13.83 -11.80 -4.38
CA HIS A 207 -12.75 -12.79 -4.32
C HIS A 207 -13.34 -14.15 -3.95
N GLY A 208 -12.70 -15.24 -4.38
CA GLY A 208 -13.07 -16.60 -3.96
C GLY A 208 -14.49 -17.01 -4.36
N ASP A 209 -15.37 -17.13 -3.36
CA ASP A 209 -16.76 -17.61 -3.46
C ASP A 209 -17.73 -16.61 -4.13
N GLY A 210 -17.23 -15.43 -4.53
CA GLY A 210 -17.99 -14.44 -5.28
C GLY A 210 -18.77 -13.45 -4.42
N VAL A 211 -18.52 -13.41 -3.10
CA VAL A 211 -19.10 -12.41 -2.21
C VAL A 211 -18.42 -11.05 -2.41
N TRP A 212 -19.22 -9.98 -2.47
CA TRP A 212 -18.70 -8.61 -2.51
C TRP A 212 -18.11 -8.21 -1.16
N VAL A 213 -16.89 -7.67 -1.19
CA VAL A 213 -16.17 -7.13 -0.04
C VAL A 213 -15.87 -5.67 -0.31
N ASP A 214 -16.19 -4.82 0.66
CA ASP A 214 -15.89 -3.40 0.60
C ASP A 214 -14.66 -3.07 1.45
N ARG A 215 -13.76 -2.26 0.88
CA ARG A 215 -12.54 -1.76 1.52
C ARG A 215 -12.36 -0.27 1.26
N ILE A 216 -11.68 0.39 2.19
CA ILE A 216 -11.18 1.74 1.96
C ILE A 216 -10.08 1.64 0.90
N PRO A 217 -10.09 2.49 -0.16
CA PRO A 217 -9.03 2.52 -1.16
C PRO A 217 -7.66 2.70 -0.52
N ALA A 218 -6.66 1.95 -0.98
CA ALA A 218 -5.32 1.96 -0.38
C ALA A 218 -4.65 3.34 -0.47
N TRP A 219 -5.04 4.12 -1.47
CA TRP A 219 -4.51 5.45 -1.79
C TRP A 219 -5.49 6.58 -1.42
N ILE A 220 -6.44 6.34 -0.51
CA ILE A 220 -7.35 7.40 -0.07
C ILE A 220 -6.57 8.50 0.66
N LYS A 221 -6.89 9.77 0.36
CA LYS A 221 -6.24 10.93 1.00
C LYS A 221 -6.78 11.22 2.39
N TYR A 222 -8.04 10.88 2.63
CA TYR A 222 -8.74 11.17 3.87
C TYR A 222 -9.72 10.06 4.24
N ALA A 223 -9.87 9.77 5.52
CA ALA A 223 -10.80 8.79 6.03
C ALA A 223 -11.40 9.28 7.35
N ILE A 224 -12.70 9.08 7.53
CA ILE A 224 -13.44 9.52 8.71
C ILE A 224 -14.06 8.31 9.41
N VAL A 225 -14.37 8.50 10.69
CA VAL A 225 -15.08 7.52 11.51
C VAL A 225 -16.21 8.22 12.23
N ASP A 226 -17.34 7.53 12.39
CA ASP A 226 -18.45 8.01 13.21
C ASP A 226 -18.04 8.01 14.68
N ALA A 227 -17.78 9.21 15.22
CA ALA A 227 -17.36 9.41 16.60
C ALA A 227 -18.45 9.07 17.64
N THR A 228 -19.72 8.96 17.22
CA THR A 228 -20.82 8.66 18.14
C THR A 228 -20.94 7.18 18.46
N ARG A 229 -20.34 6.31 17.64
CA ARG A 229 -20.43 4.86 17.78
C ARG A 229 -19.07 4.25 18.11
N PHE A 230 -18.96 3.70 19.31
CA PHE A 230 -17.77 2.95 19.72
C PHE A 230 -17.48 1.79 18.76
N GLY A 231 -16.24 1.74 18.25
CA GLY A 231 -15.81 0.70 17.31
C GLY A 231 -16.39 0.82 15.90
N ALA A 232 -16.86 2.00 15.49
CA ALA A 232 -17.29 2.21 14.11
C ALA A 232 -16.12 1.97 13.12
N PRO A 233 -16.34 1.27 12.00
CA PRO A 233 -15.38 1.24 10.90
C PRO A 233 -15.22 2.64 10.30
N TYR A 234 -14.06 2.84 9.68
CA TYR A 234 -13.78 4.04 8.89
C TYR A 234 -14.44 3.96 7.51
N ASP A 235 -14.72 5.14 6.95
CA ASP A 235 -15.10 5.34 5.57
C ASP A 235 -14.04 6.18 4.86
N GLY A 236 -13.68 5.79 3.64
CA GLY A 236 -12.83 6.60 2.78
C GLY A 236 -13.59 7.83 2.29
N VAL A 237 -12.93 8.97 2.25
CA VAL A 237 -13.52 10.24 1.80
C VAL A 237 -12.78 10.75 0.58
N HIS A 238 -13.54 11.06 -0.47
CA HIS A 238 -12.98 11.74 -1.64
C HIS A 238 -12.61 13.18 -1.28
N TRP A 239 -11.31 13.47 -1.27
CA TRP A 239 -10.78 14.77 -0.87
C TRP A 239 -10.26 15.56 -2.08
N ASP A 240 -11.12 16.43 -2.60
CA ASP A 240 -10.84 17.32 -3.73
C ASP A 240 -11.41 18.74 -3.48
N PRO A 241 -10.84 19.50 -2.53
CA PRO A 241 -11.40 20.77 -2.07
C PRO A 241 -11.42 21.82 -3.19
N PRO A 242 -12.46 22.67 -3.29
CA PRO A 242 -12.47 23.77 -4.24
C PRO A 242 -11.39 24.81 -3.90
N PRO A 243 -10.92 25.63 -4.87
CA PRO A 243 -9.86 26.62 -4.64
C PRO A 243 -10.14 27.66 -3.54
N SER A 244 -11.40 27.84 -3.17
CA SER A 244 -11.86 28.86 -2.21
C SER A 244 -11.98 28.36 -0.77
N GLU A 245 -11.59 27.12 -0.47
CA GLU A 245 -11.61 26.55 0.89
C GLU A 245 -10.34 26.86 1.70
#